data_AF-A0A378ID47-F1
#
_entry.id   AF-A0A378ID47-F1
#
_cell.length_a   1.000
_cell.length_b   1.000
_cell.length_c   1.000
_cell.angle_alpha   90.00
_cell.angle_beta   90.00
_cell.angle_gamma   90.00
#
_symmetry.space_group_name_H-M   'P 1'
#
loop_
_entity.id
_entity.type
_entity.pdbx_description
1 polymer ?
#
loop_
_entity_poly.entity_id
_entity_poly.type
_entity_poly.pdbx_seq_one_letter_code
_entity_poly.pdbx_strand_id
1 'polypeptide(L)'
;MEFAKKEWLEGLSQFSDEILNQVIIDCRDHCEMPPTLPQLIGFCRDIKRRSAFYVTSEKYQPASKEVVEENIRQCKAYLFK
;
A
#
# COMPACT_ATOMS: atom_id res chain seq x y z
N MET A 1 31.41 13.65 -5.31
CA MET A 1 30.00 13.43 -5.69
C MET A 1 29.71 11.96 -6.01
N GLU A 2 30.69 11.20 -6.52
CA GLU A 2 30.54 9.78 -6.84
C GLU A 2 30.18 8.88 -5.65
N PHE A 3 30.73 9.16 -4.47
CA PHE A 3 30.35 8.45 -3.24
C PHE A 3 28.85 8.56 -2.96
N ALA A 4 28.29 9.77 -2.95
CA ALA A 4 26.86 9.97 -2.70
C ALA A 4 26.00 9.28 -3.75
N LYS A 5 26.34 9.37 -5.04
CA LYS A 5 25.58 8.67 -6.10
C LYS A 5 25.58 7.16 -5.88
N LYS A 6 26.73 6.58 -5.50
CA LYS A 6 26.87 5.15 -5.21
C LYS A 6 26.01 4.74 -4.02
N GLU A 7 26.07 5.47 -2.90
CA GLU A 7 25.27 5.19 -1.71
C GLU A 7 23.76 5.22 -2.00
N TRP A 8 23.32 6.19 -2.80
CA TRP A 8 21.91 6.32 -3.18
C TRP A 8 21.47 5.20 -4.11
N LEU A 9 22.30 4.84 -5.10
CA LEU A 9 22.01 3.72 -5.99
C LEU A 9 21.91 2.40 -5.21
N GLU A 10 22.87 2.14 -4.31
CA GLU A 10 22.89 0.93 -3.49
C GLU A 10 21.68 0.89 -2.53
N GLY A 11 21.40 1.98 -1.80
CA GLY A 11 20.32 2.03 -0.81
C GLY A 11 18.91 1.91 -1.41
N LEU A 12 18.72 2.38 -2.64
CA LEU A 12 17.43 2.35 -3.34
C LEU A 12 17.24 1.17 -4.29
N SER A 13 18.30 0.43 -4.63
CA SER A 13 18.28 -0.72 -5.54
C SER A 13 17.25 -1.81 -5.21
N GLN A 14 16.80 -1.89 -3.95
CA GLN A 14 15.83 -2.86 -3.45
C GLN A 14 14.35 -2.51 -3.73
N PHE A 15 14.07 -1.32 -4.29
CA PHE A 15 12.72 -0.83 -4.59
C PHE A 15 12.49 -0.77 -6.11
N SER A 16 11.25 -0.98 -6.54
CA SER A 16 10.89 -0.84 -7.95
C SER A 16 10.79 0.64 -8.34
N ASP A 17 10.99 0.91 -9.64
CA ASP A 17 10.85 2.27 -10.21
C ASP A 17 9.48 2.88 -9.93
N GLU A 18 8.42 2.07 -9.87
CA GLU A 18 7.06 2.48 -9.51
C GLU A 18 7.01 3.09 -8.10
N ILE A 19 7.60 2.40 -7.12
CA ILE A 19 7.66 2.87 -5.73
C ILE A 19 8.52 4.13 -5.66
N LEU A 20 9.67 4.15 -6.34
CA LEU A 20 10.56 5.31 -6.34
C LEU A 20 9.88 6.55 -6.92
N ASN A 21 9.23 6.43 -8.08
CA ASN A 21 8.51 7.53 -8.71
C ASN A 21 7.38 8.06 -7.83
N GLN A 22 6.61 7.17 -7.19
CA GLN A 22 5.56 7.59 -6.28
C GLN A 22 6.13 8.36 -5.08
N VAL A 23 7.17 7.82 -4.42
CA VAL A 23 7.80 8.50 -3.27
C VAL A 23 8.38 9.85 -3.69
N ILE A 24 9.00 9.95 -4.87
CA ILE A 24 9.58 11.22 -5.36
C ILE A 24 8.50 12.28 -5.54
N ILE A 25 7.35 11.92 -6.11
CA ILE A 25 6.21 12.83 -6.26
C ILE A 25 5.67 13.22 -4.88
N ASP A 26 5.46 12.24 -3.99
CA ASP A 26 4.95 12.49 -2.65
C ASP A 26 5.87 13.43 -1.85
N CYS A 27 7.19 13.24 -1.94
CA CYS A 27 8.17 14.09 -1.27
C CYS A 27 8.20 15.50 -1.87
N ARG A 28 8.08 15.64 -3.19
CA ARG A 28 8.03 16.95 -3.84
C ARG A 28 6.83 17.76 -3.38
N ASP A 29 5.68 17.11 -3.22
CA ASP A 29 4.42 17.79 -2.95
C ASP A 29 4.22 18.06 -1.44
N HIS A 30 4.82 17.26 -0.56
CA HIS A 30 4.55 17.32 0.89
C HIS A 30 5.77 17.58 1.79
N CYS A 31 7.00 17.44 1.30
CA CYS A 31 8.19 17.73 2.11
C CYS A 31 8.64 19.18 1.90
N GLU A 32 8.83 19.91 3.01
CA GLU A 32 9.39 21.27 2.97
C GLU A 32 10.84 21.29 2.45
N MET A 33 11.57 20.18 2.60
CA MET A 33 12.98 20.03 2.24
C MET A 33 13.23 18.68 1.56
N PRO A 34 14.24 18.55 0.68
CA PRO A 34 14.61 17.28 0.07
C PRO A 34 14.93 16.24 1.15
N PRO A 35 14.38 15.01 1.03
CA PRO A 35 14.60 13.97 2.03
C PRO A 35 16.06 13.50 2.01
N THR A 36 16.56 13.15 3.19
CA THR A 36 17.80 12.38 3.30
C THR A 36 17.59 10.94 2.80
N LEU A 37 18.68 10.26 2.41
CA LEU A 37 18.61 8.86 1.96
C LEU A 37 17.88 7.93 2.96
N PRO A 38 18.15 7.99 4.28
CA PRO A 38 17.42 7.19 5.25
C PRO A 38 15.91 7.48 5.30
N GLN A 39 15.52 8.76 5.18
CA GLN A 39 14.11 9.15 5.15
C GLN A 39 13.41 8.60 3.89
N LEU A 40 14.05 8.74 2.73
CA LEU A 40 13.50 8.22 1.47
C LEU A 40 13.34 6.70 1.52
N ILE A 41 14.32 5.97 2.05
CA ILE A 41 14.23 4.51 2.28
C ILE A 41 13.03 4.18 3.18
N GLY A 42 12.77 4.97 4.22
CA GLY A 42 11.60 4.83 5.08
C GLY A 42 10.29 4.96 4.30
N PHE A 43 10.16 6.01 3.49
CA PHE A 43 8.98 6.24 2.66
C PHE A 43 8.76 5.12 1.64
N CYS A 44 9.81 4.65 0.97
CA CYS A 44 9.71 3.51 0.04
C CYS A 44 9.21 2.24 0.74
N ARG A 45 9.66 1.97 1.98
CA ARG A 45 9.17 0.83 2.77
C ARG A 45 7.70 0.99 3.13
N ASP A 46 7.26 2.20 3.48
CA ASP A 46 5.87 2.46 3.80
C ASP A 46 4.94 2.27 2.62
N ILE A 47 5.32 2.76 1.43
CA ILE A 47 4.54 2.52 0.20
C ILE A 47 4.51 1.04 -0.15
N LYS A 48 5.67 0.37 -0.12
CA LYS A 48 5.76 -1.09 -0.37
C LYS A 48 4.87 -1.89 0.58
N ARG A 49 4.81 -1.48 1.85
CA ARG A 49 3.95 -2.11 2.85
C ARG A 49 2.47 -1.86 2.51
N ARG A 50 2.08 -0.63 2.15
CA ARG A 50 0.69 -0.30 1.79
C ARG A 50 0.22 -1.09 0.56
N SER A 51 1.07 -1.26 -0.45
CA SER A 51 0.72 -2.00 -1.67
C SER A 51 0.67 -3.52 -1.48
N ALA A 52 1.41 -4.07 -0.51
CA ALA A 52 1.41 -5.51 -0.23
C ALA A 52 0.09 -6.04 0.36
N PHE A 53 -0.73 -5.19 1.00
CA PHE A 53 -1.95 -5.63 1.70
C PHE A 53 -3.23 -5.60 0.87
N TYR A 54 -3.22 -5.06 -0.37
CA TYR A 54 -4.45 -4.93 -1.15
C TYR A 54 -4.32 -5.50 -2.57
N VAL A 55 -4.31 -6.83 -2.66
CA VAL A 55 -4.75 -7.54 -3.87
C VAL A 55 -5.74 -8.61 -3.45
N THR A 56 -7.00 -8.21 -3.26
CA THR A 56 -8.09 -9.17 -3.43
C THR A 56 -8.04 -9.57 -4.91
N SER A 57 -7.71 -10.84 -5.15
CA SER A 57 -7.75 -11.42 -6.49
C SER A 57 -9.11 -11.13 -7.12
N GLU A 58 -9.11 -10.56 -8.33
CA GLU A 58 -10.26 -10.08 -9.10
C GLU A 58 -11.38 -11.10 -9.36
N LYS A 59 -11.26 -12.34 -8.87
CA LYS A 59 -12.33 -13.33 -8.96
C LYS A 59 -13.30 -13.12 -7.80
N TYR A 60 -14.18 -12.13 -7.94
CA TYR A 60 -15.39 -12.05 -7.14
C TYR A 60 -16.10 -13.42 -7.16
N GLN A 61 -16.13 -14.10 -6.03
CA GLN A 61 -16.93 -15.31 -5.82
C GLN A 61 -18.21 -14.87 -5.12
N PRO A 62 -19.39 -15.01 -5.75
CA PRO A 62 -20.65 -14.78 -5.06
C PRO A 62 -20.74 -15.72 -3.85
N ALA A 63 -21.15 -15.19 -2.69
CA ALA A 63 -21.45 -16.04 -1.53
C ALA A 63 -22.62 -16.98 -1.87
N SER A 64 -22.64 -18.18 -1.26
CA SER A 64 -23.77 -19.11 -1.41
C SER A 64 -25.08 -18.40 -1.03
N LYS A 65 -26.06 -18.48 -1.94
CA LYS A 65 -27.37 -17.84 -1.77
C LYS A 65 -28.05 -18.28 -0.47
N GLU A 66 -27.97 -19.55 -0.13
CA GLU A 66 -28.55 -20.14 1.08
C GLU A 66 -27.94 -19.52 2.35
N VAL A 67 -26.62 -19.34 2.35
CA VAL A 67 -25.89 -18.73 3.48
C VAL A 67 -26.28 -17.26 3.63
N VAL A 68 -26.39 -16.52 2.51
CA VAL A 68 -26.80 -15.11 2.55
C VAL A 68 -28.23 -14.96 3.08
N GLU A 69 -29.15 -15.80 2.63
CA GLU A 69 -30.55 -15.77 3.05
C GLU A 69 -30.71 -16.10 4.55
N GLU A 70 -29.99 -17.11 5.05
CA GLU A 70 -30.01 -17.46 6.48
C GLU A 70 -29.48 -16.31 7.35
N ASN A 71 -28.35 -15.71 6.97
CA ASN A 71 -27.77 -14.59 7.71
C ASN A 71 -28.70 -13.36 7.71
N ILE A 72 -29.31 -13.04 6.56
CA ILE A 72 -30.29 -11.94 6.47
C ILE A 72 -31.50 -12.23 7.37
N ARG A 73 -31.98 -13.47 7.42
CA ARG A 73 -33.10 -13.88 8.29
C ARG A 73 -32.75 -13.67 9.76
N GLN A 74 -31.57 -14.11 10.20
CA GLN A 74 -31.10 -13.91 11.57
C GLN A 74 -30.99 -12.42 11.92
N CYS A 75 -30.40 -11.61 11.04
CA CYS A 75 -30.30 -10.17 11.24
C CYS A 75 -31.68 -9.51 11.40
N LYS A 76 -32.65 -9.87 10.56
CA LYS A 76 -34.03 -9.37 10.67
C LYS A 76 -34.68 -9.80 11.99
N ALA A 77 -34.50 -11.05 12.39
CA ALA A 77 -35.05 -11.56 13.65
C ALA A 77 -34.46 -10.85 14.89
N TYR A 78 -33.20 -10.44 14.84
CA TYR A 78 -32.58 -9.66 15.91
C TYR A 78 -32.99 -8.18 15.91
N LEU A 79 -33.16 -7.57 14.74
CA LEU A 79 -33.45 -6.14 14.60
C LEU A 79 -34.92 -5.79 14.83
N PHE A 80 -35.85 -6.69 14.52
CA PHE A 80 -37.29 -6.47 14.65
C PHE A 80 -37.92 -7.20 15.85
N LYS A 81 -37.14 -7.37 16.92
CA LYS A 81 -37.61 -7.87 18.22
C LYS A 81 -38.35 -6.80 19.01
#